data_AF-A0A7J9HWF7-F1
#
_entry.id   AF-A0A7J9HWF7-F1
#
_cell.length_a   1.000
_cell.length_b   1.000
_cell.length_c   1.000
_cell.angle_alpha   90.00
_cell.angle_beta   90.00
_cell.angle_gamma   90.00
#
_symmetry.space_group_name_H-M   'P 1'
#
loop_
_entity.id
_entity.type
_entity.pdbx_description
1 polymer ?
#
loop_
_entity_poly.entity_id
_entity_poly.type
_entity_poly.pdbx_seq_one_letter_code
_entity_poly.pdbx_strand_id
1 'polypeptide(L)'
;FICKWIGSARTSLIITIGPSSRHHAETTSTIMFGQRAMKIVNVVKLKEEFDYESLCRKLETQVDHLTAEIDRQQKLRESEKYDLEKRLRDCHDSFNETRKNLVTRSELLEQKNTRLELDIEEALAELNCQKDQNSLLEDKIADLEMSLKQNKQNQLENSTYQKVLADTTQMYEKKIAELMKQLEVERAKSESAEEQLDAMKKLSDEHKKLIQIQFCKDYANPDYIFLLLIAS
;
A
#
# COMPACT_ATOMS: atom_id res chain seq x y z
N PHE A 1 93.99 15.34 -66.23
CA PHE A 1 93.47 16.58 -66.82
C PHE A 1 91.98 16.71 -66.51
N ILE A 2 91.62 17.42 -65.43
CA ILE A 2 90.22 17.74 -65.13
C ILE A 2 89.95 19.11 -65.76
N CYS A 3 89.36 19.14 -66.96
CA CYS A 3 88.85 20.38 -67.53
C CYS A 3 87.47 20.67 -66.92
N LYS A 4 87.33 21.83 -66.29
CA LYS A 4 86.07 22.33 -65.74
C LYS A 4 85.20 22.82 -66.90
N TRP A 5 84.47 21.90 -67.54
CA TRP A 5 83.68 22.18 -68.74
C TRP A 5 82.33 22.85 -68.46
N ILE A 6 81.87 22.86 -67.20
CA ILE A 6 80.58 23.42 -66.80
C ILE A 6 80.78 24.36 -65.60
N GLY A 7 80.57 25.67 -65.82
CA GLY A 7 80.65 26.73 -64.81
C GLY A 7 81.27 28.01 -65.37
N SER A 8 81.03 29.18 -64.77
CA SER A 8 81.51 30.48 -65.29
C SER A 8 83.05 30.62 -65.27
N ALA A 9 83.72 30.21 -66.35
CA ALA A 9 85.18 30.26 -66.48
C ALA A 9 85.62 30.27 -67.95
N ARG A 10 86.65 31.03 -68.31
CA ARG A 10 87.20 30.98 -69.68
C ARG A 10 88.07 29.73 -69.82
N THR A 11 87.68 28.81 -70.70
CA THR A 11 88.36 27.53 -70.89
C THR A 11 89.03 27.49 -72.26
N SER A 12 90.28 27.01 -72.31
CA SER A 12 91.03 26.74 -73.54
C SER A 12 91.44 25.26 -73.57
N LEU A 13 91.38 24.64 -74.74
CA LEU A 13 91.78 23.25 -74.96
C LEU A 13 92.84 23.18 -76.06
N ILE A 14 93.98 22.57 -75.75
CA ILE A 14 95.04 22.28 -76.71
C ILE A 14 94.99 20.77 -76.99
N ILE A 15 94.79 20.41 -78.25
CA ILE A 15 94.86 19.01 -78.71
C ILE A 15 96.18 18.78 -79.45
N THR A 16 96.86 17.69 -79.16
CA THR A 16 98.13 17.30 -79.80
C THR A 16 97.91 16.03 -80.61
N ILE A 17 98.31 16.03 -81.88
CA ILE A 17 98.15 14.90 -82.79
C ILE A 17 99.46 14.52 -83.46
N GLY A 18 99.64 13.23 -83.75
CA GLY A 18 100.81 12.73 -84.48
C GLY A 18 100.54 12.67 -86.00
N PRO A 19 101.48 13.09 -86.86
CA PRO A 19 101.25 13.15 -88.31
C PRO A 19 101.38 11.79 -89.03
N SER A 20 101.82 10.73 -88.33
CA SER A 20 102.01 9.40 -88.93
C SER A 20 100.67 8.68 -89.14
N SER A 21 100.55 7.95 -90.27
CA SER A 21 99.40 7.11 -90.59
C SER A 21 99.16 6.00 -89.56
N ARG A 22 100.19 5.59 -88.81
CA ARG A 22 100.07 4.61 -87.73
C ARG A 22 99.16 5.10 -86.61
N HIS A 23 99.06 6.41 -86.40
CA HIS A 23 98.24 7.02 -85.35
C HIS A 23 96.88 7.49 -85.84
N HIS A 24 96.45 7.04 -87.03
CA HIS A 24 95.23 7.55 -87.68
C HIS A 24 93.98 7.43 -86.79
N ALA A 25 93.79 6.30 -86.10
CA ALA A 25 92.63 6.08 -85.22
C ALA A 25 92.62 7.04 -84.01
N GLU A 26 93.77 7.25 -83.37
CA GLU A 26 93.92 8.14 -82.21
C GLU A 26 93.82 9.62 -82.60
N THR A 27 94.47 10.00 -83.71
CA THR A 27 94.39 11.35 -84.28
C THR A 27 92.94 11.69 -84.63
N THR A 28 92.21 10.76 -85.28
CA THR A 28 90.79 10.94 -85.60
C THR A 28 89.96 11.11 -84.34
N SER A 29 90.15 10.26 -83.33
CA SER A 29 89.41 10.33 -82.06
C SER A 29 89.67 11.64 -81.29
N THR A 30 90.91 12.10 -81.29
CA THR A 30 91.33 13.35 -80.61
C THR A 30 90.77 14.60 -81.31
N ILE A 31 90.78 14.63 -82.65
CA ILE A 31 90.17 15.71 -83.43
C ILE A 31 88.66 15.73 -83.20
N MET A 32 88.00 14.57 -83.27
CA MET A 32 86.55 14.46 -83.03
C MET A 32 86.18 14.90 -81.61
N PHE A 33 87.03 14.63 -80.62
CA PHE A 33 86.86 15.16 -79.27
C PHE A 33 87.00 16.69 -79.23
N GLY A 34 88.05 17.24 -79.84
CA GLY A 34 88.25 18.69 -79.93
C GLY A 34 87.07 19.41 -80.60
N GLN A 35 86.54 18.84 -81.69
CA GLN A 35 85.36 19.37 -82.38
C GLN A 35 84.09 19.37 -81.52
N ARG A 36 83.88 18.33 -80.70
CA ARG A 36 82.78 18.31 -79.73
C ARG A 36 83.00 19.33 -78.62
N ALA A 37 84.23 19.46 -78.13
CA ALA A 37 84.58 20.43 -77.09
C ALA A 37 84.40 21.88 -77.55
N MET A 38 84.66 22.19 -78.83
CA MET A 38 84.42 23.52 -79.42
C MET A 38 82.94 23.92 -79.44
N LYS A 39 82.02 22.95 -79.44
CA LYS A 39 80.58 23.22 -79.39
C LYS A 39 80.09 23.57 -77.98
N ILE A 40 80.92 23.40 -76.96
CA ILE A 40 80.59 23.77 -75.59
C ILE A 40 80.68 25.29 -75.48
N VAL A 41 79.53 25.94 -75.41
CA VAL A 41 79.43 27.39 -75.15
C VAL A 41 79.37 27.60 -73.65
N ASN A 42 80.37 28.28 -73.09
CA ASN A 42 80.35 28.63 -71.68
C ASN A 42 79.81 30.05 -71.48
N VAL A 43 78.85 30.19 -70.57
CA VAL A 43 78.33 31.50 -70.17
C VAL A 43 79.23 32.06 -69.07
N VAL A 44 80.10 32.99 -69.46
CA VAL A 44 80.96 33.71 -68.50
C VAL A 44 80.14 34.84 -67.89
N LYS A 45 79.74 34.67 -66.63
CA LYS A 45 79.21 35.74 -65.79
C LYS A 45 80.39 36.51 -65.20
N LEU A 46 80.43 37.83 -65.43
CA LEU A 46 81.35 38.72 -64.72
C LEU A 46 81.08 38.59 -63.21
N LYS A 47 82.14 38.53 -62.41
CA LYS A 47 82.01 38.60 -60.95
C LYS A 47 81.73 40.05 -60.60
N GLU A 48 80.44 40.39 -60.51
CA GLU A 48 80.02 41.64 -59.90
C GLU A 48 80.31 41.56 -58.40
N GLU A 49 80.94 42.60 -57.85
CA GLU A 49 81.07 42.74 -56.39
C GLU A 49 79.66 42.97 -55.85
N PHE A 50 79.13 41.94 -55.20
CA PHE A 50 77.79 41.99 -54.66
C PHE A 50 77.79 42.95 -53.47
N ASP A 51 76.90 43.94 -53.46
CA ASP A 51 76.72 44.83 -52.31
C ASP A 51 76.00 44.07 -51.19
N TYR A 52 76.80 43.32 -50.43
CA TYR A 52 76.34 42.54 -49.29
C TYR A 52 75.74 43.42 -48.19
N GLU A 53 76.15 44.69 -48.09
CA GLU A 53 75.66 45.60 -47.06
C GLU A 53 74.19 45.95 -47.30
N SER A 54 73.81 46.34 -48.52
CA SER A 54 72.41 46.63 -48.82
C SER A 54 71.52 45.39 -48.82
N LEU A 55 72.05 44.20 -49.16
CA LEU A 55 71.31 42.95 -49.01
C LEU A 55 71.07 42.60 -47.54
N CYS A 56 72.10 42.68 -46.69
CA CYS A 56 71.96 42.43 -45.26
C CYS A 56 70.92 43.36 -44.64
N ARG A 57 70.97 44.66 -44.95
CA ARG A 57 69.98 45.63 -44.43
C ARG A 57 68.54 45.30 -44.87
N LYS A 58 68.35 44.86 -46.12
CA LYS A 58 67.03 44.42 -46.60
C LYS A 58 66.56 43.15 -45.90
N LEU A 59 67.47 42.23 -45.61
CA LEU A 59 67.17 40.99 -44.92
C LEU A 59 66.83 41.26 -43.46
N GLU A 60 67.60 42.10 -42.77
CA GLU A 60 67.34 42.57 -41.41
C GLU A 60 65.95 43.20 -41.31
N THR A 61 65.60 44.12 -42.22
CA THR A 61 64.27 44.74 -42.26
C THR A 61 63.15 43.70 -42.41
N GLN A 62 63.37 42.66 -43.21
CA GLN A 62 62.39 41.57 -43.35
C GLN A 62 62.29 40.71 -42.10
N VAL A 63 63.42 40.39 -41.45
CA VAL A 63 63.42 39.66 -40.18
C VAL A 63 62.71 40.45 -39.09
N ASP A 64 62.98 41.75 -38.97
CA ASP A 64 62.34 42.63 -37.98
C ASP A 64 60.83 42.71 -38.22
N HIS A 65 60.41 42.92 -39.47
CA HIS A 65 59.00 42.94 -39.83
C HIS A 65 58.30 41.61 -39.51
N LEU A 66 58.91 40.47 -39.89
CA LEU A 66 58.35 39.15 -39.61
C LEU A 66 58.29 38.87 -38.10
N THR A 67 59.31 39.29 -37.35
CA THR A 67 59.35 39.15 -35.88
C THR A 67 58.22 39.96 -35.24
N ALA A 68 58.04 41.22 -35.65
CA ALA A 68 56.96 42.06 -35.15
C ALA A 68 55.56 41.48 -35.45
N GLU A 69 55.36 40.92 -36.64
CA GLU A 69 54.09 40.28 -37.00
C GLU A 69 53.85 38.98 -36.21
N ILE A 70 54.89 38.18 -35.97
CA ILE A 70 54.80 36.99 -35.11
C ILE A 70 54.39 37.38 -33.70
N ASP A 71 55.04 38.39 -33.11
CA ASP A 71 54.73 38.88 -31.77
C ASP A 71 53.30 39.42 -31.67
N ARG A 72 52.86 40.17 -32.68
CA ARG A 72 51.49 40.70 -32.76
C ARG A 72 50.47 39.56 -32.79
N GLN A 73 50.69 38.56 -33.64
CA GLN A 73 49.81 37.39 -33.72
C GLN A 73 49.84 36.55 -32.45
N GLN A 74 51.00 36.43 -31.81
CA GLN A 74 51.14 35.68 -30.57
C GLN A 74 50.35 36.32 -29.44
N LYS A 75 50.45 37.65 -29.27
CA LYS A 75 49.63 38.40 -28.29
C LYS A 75 48.13 38.24 -28.55
N LEU A 76 47.70 38.26 -29.81
CA LEU A 76 46.30 38.02 -30.17
C LEU A 76 45.86 36.61 -29.74
N ARG A 77 46.63 35.58 -30.12
CA ARG A 77 46.34 34.19 -29.73
C ARG A 77 46.30 34.00 -28.21
N GLU A 78 47.22 34.63 -27.48
CA GLU A 78 47.25 34.57 -26.02
C GLU A 78 46.03 35.24 -25.39
N SER A 79 45.58 36.38 -25.93
CA SER A 79 44.34 37.04 -25.47
C SER A 79 43.10 36.19 -25.72
N GLU A 80 42.98 35.60 -26.92
CA GLU A 80 41.87 34.71 -27.28
C GLU A 80 41.87 33.44 -26.42
N LYS A 81 43.05 32.86 -26.18
CA LYS A 81 43.23 31.71 -25.29
C LYS A 81 42.79 32.03 -23.87
N TYR A 82 43.21 33.18 -23.34
CA TYR A 82 42.80 33.63 -22.00
C TYR A 82 41.28 33.80 -21.90
N ASP A 83 40.65 34.43 -22.89
CA ASP A 83 39.20 34.63 -22.91
C ASP A 83 38.44 33.30 -23.00
N LEU A 84 38.93 32.35 -23.80
CA LEU A 84 38.36 31.00 -23.89
C LEU A 84 38.51 30.23 -22.58
N GLU A 85 39.69 30.28 -21.95
CA GLU A 85 39.93 29.65 -20.65
C GLU A 85 39.06 30.24 -19.54
N LYS A 86 38.86 31.56 -19.55
CA LYS A 86 37.94 32.24 -18.63
C LYS A 86 36.50 31.78 -18.83
N ARG A 87 36.00 31.78 -20.07
CA ARG A 87 34.64 31.29 -20.38
C ARG A 87 34.45 29.83 -19.99
N LEU A 88 35.48 29.00 -20.21
CA LEU A 88 35.44 27.59 -19.82
C LEU A 88 35.33 27.44 -18.30
N ARG A 89 36.09 28.23 -17.53
CA ARG A 89 36.03 28.26 -16.07
C ARG A 89 34.66 28.70 -15.56
N ASP A 90 34.14 29.81 -16.07
CA ASP A 90 32.83 30.34 -15.69
C ASP A 90 31.70 29.33 -15.99
N CYS A 91 31.76 28.68 -17.16
CA CYS A 91 30.83 27.62 -17.54
C CYS A 91 30.93 26.41 -16.60
N HIS A 92 32.15 25.98 -16.26
CA HIS A 92 32.38 24.89 -15.34
C HIS A 92 31.84 25.18 -13.94
N ASP A 93 32.05 26.39 -13.43
CA ASP A 93 31.58 26.81 -12.12
C ASP A 93 30.05 26.90 -12.07
N SER A 94 29.43 27.51 -13.09
CA SER A 94 27.97 27.54 -13.24
C SER A 94 27.36 26.14 -13.32
N PHE A 95 28.00 25.23 -14.04
CA PHE A 95 27.56 23.84 -14.15
C PHE A 95 27.67 23.12 -12.80
N ASN A 96 28.80 23.30 -12.10
CA ASN A 96 29.00 22.72 -10.77
C ASN A 96 27.97 23.21 -9.77
N GLU A 97 27.65 24.50 -9.80
CA GLU A 97 26.63 25.07 -8.92
C GLU A 97 25.23 24.52 -9.23
N THR A 98 24.88 24.46 -10.52
CA THR A 98 23.61 23.85 -10.95
C THR A 98 23.52 22.38 -10.54
N ARG A 99 24.61 21.63 -10.69
CA ARG A 99 24.70 20.23 -10.27
C ARG A 99 24.51 20.09 -8.76
N LYS A 100 25.18 20.90 -7.93
CA LYS A 100 24.99 20.90 -6.48
C LYS A 100 23.53 21.17 -6.11
N ASN A 101 22.93 22.20 -6.70
CA ASN A 101 21.52 22.54 -6.48
C ASN A 101 20.57 21.40 -6.86
N LEU A 102 20.84 20.72 -7.99
CA LEU A 102 20.07 19.55 -8.40
C LEU A 102 20.21 18.38 -7.42
N VAL A 103 21.44 18.10 -6.95
CA VAL A 103 21.71 17.05 -5.96
C VAL A 103 20.96 17.34 -4.65
N THR A 104 21.10 18.54 -4.08
CA THR A 104 20.38 18.93 -2.86
C THR A 104 18.86 18.86 -3.02
N ARG A 105 18.33 19.22 -4.20
CA ARG A 105 16.90 19.07 -4.48
C ARG A 105 16.47 17.61 -4.58
N SER A 106 17.30 16.75 -5.18
CA SER A 106 17.04 15.31 -5.25
C SER A 106 17.00 14.70 -3.86
N GLU A 107 17.99 14.99 -3.01
CA GLU A 107 18.05 14.52 -1.62
C GLU A 107 16.81 14.95 -0.82
N LEU A 108 16.37 16.20 -0.97
CA LEU A 108 15.14 16.68 -0.31
C LEU A 108 13.88 15.94 -0.80
N LEU A 109 13.80 15.64 -2.10
CA LEU A 109 12.68 14.88 -2.65
C LEU A 109 12.68 13.45 -2.14
N GLU A 110 13.84 12.80 -2.07
CA GLU A 110 13.97 11.45 -1.50
C GLU A 110 13.56 11.43 -0.02
N GLN A 111 14.02 12.39 0.79
CA GLN A 111 13.60 12.52 2.20
C GLN A 111 12.09 12.73 2.36
N LYS A 112 11.47 13.52 1.49
CA LYS A 112 10.01 13.70 1.51
C LYS A 112 9.29 12.44 1.09
N ASN A 113 9.81 11.72 0.11
CA ASN A 113 9.22 10.48 -0.36
C ASN A 113 9.26 9.40 0.72
N THR A 114 10.41 9.21 1.40
CA THR A 114 10.52 8.27 2.52
C THR A 114 9.62 8.67 3.69
N ARG A 115 9.48 9.97 3.98
CA ARG A 115 8.53 10.43 5.00
C ARG A 115 7.08 10.13 4.62
N LEU A 116 6.69 10.40 3.37
CA LEU A 116 5.34 10.09 2.90
C LEU A 116 5.04 8.60 2.91
N GLU A 117 6.03 7.76 2.58
CA GLU A 117 5.92 6.30 2.70
C GLU A 117 5.64 5.89 4.14
N LEU A 118 6.36 6.46 5.12
CA LEU A 118 6.10 6.21 6.55
C LEU A 118 4.71 6.70 6.99
N ASP A 119 4.30 7.90 6.59
CA ASP A 119 2.98 8.44 6.93
C ASP A 119 1.85 7.56 6.35
N ILE A 120 2.04 6.98 5.16
CA ILE A 120 1.11 6.02 4.55
C ILE A 120 1.08 4.70 5.33
N GLU A 121 2.23 4.16 5.72
CA GLU A 121 2.31 2.93 6.52
C GLU A 121 1.62 3.10 7.88
N GLU A 122 1.82 4.24 8.55
CA GLU A 122 1.16 4.57 9.81
C GLU A 122 -0.37 4.63 9.64
N ALA A 123 -0.86 5.33 8.60
CA ALA A 123 -2.28 5.42 8.32
C ALA A 123 -2.91 4.05 8.01
N LEU A 124 -2.18 3.16 7.32
CA LEU A 124 -2.63 1.79 7.06
C LEU A 124 -2.69 0.95 8.34
N ALA A 125 -1.72 1.10 9.24
CA ALA A 125 -1.72 0.42 10.54
C ALA A 125 -2.91 0.86 11.41
N GLU A 126 -3.18 2.16 11.47
CA GLU A 126 -4.33 2.72 12.18
C GLU A 126 -5.66 2.21 11.62
N LEU A 127 -5.81 2.21 10.29
CA LEU A 127 -7.01 1.69 9.63
C LEU A 127 -7.25 0.21 9.95
N ASN A 128 -6.19 -0.60 9.98
CA ASN A 128 -6.30 -2.02 10.37
C ASN A 128 -6.71 -2.16 11.84
N CYS A 129 -6.14 -1.37 12.75
CA CYS A 129 -6.55 -1.39 14.16
C CYS A 129 -8.04 -1.05 14.33
N GLN A 130 -8.52 -0.02 13.64
CA GLN A 130 -9.94 0.35 13.66
C GLN A 130 -10.83 -0.74 13.06
N LYS A 131 -10.38 -1.41 12.00
CA LYS A 131 -11.10 -2.54 11.41
C LYS A 131 -11.25 -3.70 12.39
N ASP A 132 -10.20 -4.03 13.13
CA ASP A 132 -10.22 -5.09 14.16
C ASP A 132 -11.15 -4.72 15.33
N GLN A 133 -11.19 -3.44 15.70
CA GLN A 133 -12.16 -2.95 16.70
C GLN A 133 -13.60 -3.05 16.18
N ASN A 134 -13.83 -2.70 14.92
CA ASN A 134 -15.15 -2.80 14.32
C ASN A 134 -15.62 -4.26 14.24
N SER A 135 -14.75 -5.22 13.89
CA SER A 135 -15.12 -6.64 13.92
C SER A 135 -15.50 -7.11 15.33
N LEU A 136 -14.77 -6.67 16.36
CA LEU A 136 -15.11 -7.00 17.75
C LEU A 136 -16.46 -6.40 18.18
N LEU A 137 -16.77 -5.19 17.70
CA LEU A 137 -18.07 -4.56 17.94
C LEU A 137 -19.19 -5.28 17.18
N GLU A 138 -18.95 -5.72 15.95
CA GLU A 138 -19.89 -6.53 15.17
C GLU A 138 -20.23 -7.84 15.90
N ASP A 139 -19.23 -8.56 16.43
CA ASP A 139 -19.44 -9.77 17.23
C ASP A 139 -20.30 -9.48 18.47
N LYS A 140 -19.99 -8.39 19.19
CA LYS A 140 -20.75 -7.99 20.38
C LYS A 140 -22.19 -7.59 20.06
N ILE A 141 -22.42 -6.94 18.92
CA ILE A 141 -23.76 -6.61 18.43
C ILE A 141 -24.53 -7.91 18.17
N ALA A 142 -23.92 -8.88 17.48
CA ALA A 142 -24.55 -10.17 17.22
C ALA A 142 -24.92 -10.92 18.51
N ASP A 143 -24.04 -10.93 19.52
CA ASP A 143 -24.30 -11.54 20.83
C ASP A 143 -25.48 -10.87 21.59
N LEU A 144 -25.54 -9.55 21.55
CA LEU A 144 -26.63 -8.78 22.16
C LEU A 144 -27.95 -9.02 21.43
N GLU A 145 -27.93 -9.10 20.10
CA GLU A 145 -29.11 -9.41 19.29
C GLU A 145 -29.65 -10.81 19.59
N MET A 146 -28.77 -11.82 19.71
CA MET A 146 -29.15 -13.17 20.13
C MET A 146 -29.77 -13.17 21.53
N SER A 147 -29.13 -12.49 22.49
CA SER A 147 -29.61 -12.40 23.87
C SER A 147 -30.97 -11.71 23.96
N LEU A 148 -31.17 -10.64 23.19
CA LEU A 148 -32.44 -9.91 23.13
C LEU A 148 -33.54 -10.79 22.53
N LYS A 149 -33.24 -11.53 21.46
CA LYS A 149 -34.16 -12.49 20.85
C LYS A 149 -34.56 -13.59 21.84
N GLN A 150 -33.60 -14.13 22.59
CA GLN A 150 -33.86 -15.14 23.62
C GLN A 150 -34.73 -14.58 24.75
N ASN A 151 -34.44 -13.37 25.23
CA ASN A 151 -35.24 -12.73 26.28
C ASN A 151 -36.69 -12.53 25.81
N LYS A 152 -36.89 -12.04 24.58
CA LYS A 152 -38.21 -11.87 23.98
C LYS A 152 -38.97 -13.18 23.85
N GLN A 153 -38.30 -14.26 23.46
CA GLN A 153 -38.87 -15.61 23.42
C GLN A 153 -39.29 -16.07 24.83
N ASN A 154 -38.40 -15.95 25.81
CA ASN A 154 -38.69 -16.30 27.21
C ASN A 154 -39.87 -15.49 27.77
N GLN A 155 -40.00 -14.21 27.44
CA GLN A 155 -41.16 -13.39 27.84
C GLN A 155 -42.47 -13.93 27.24
N LEU A 156 -42.46 -14.29 25.96
CA LEU A 156 -43.61 -14.89 25.29
C LEU A 156 -44.01 -16.20 25.96
N GLU A 157 -43.05 -17.08 26.21
CA GLU A 157 -43.24 -18.36 26.90
C GLU A 157 -43.77 -18.16 28.32
N ASN A 158 -43.21 -17.23 29.09
CA ASN A 158 -43.67 -16.90 30.44
C ASN A 158 -45.11 -16.38 30.44
N SER A 159 -45.48 -15.51 29.49
CA SER A 159 -46.87 -15.02 29.37
C SER A 159 -47.84 -16.16 29.01
N THR A 160 -47.39 -17.08 28.15
CA THR A 160 -48.16 -18.26 27.74
C THR A 160 -48.33 -19.21 28.91
N TYR A 161 -47.26 -19.46 29.66
CA TYR A 161 -47.27 -20.27 30.87
C TYR A 161 -48.20 -19.67 31.94
N GLN A 162 -48.11 -18.36 32.19
CA GLN A 162 -49.04 -17.66 33.09
C GLN A 162 -50.49 -17.79 32.65
N LYS A 163 -50.78 -17.68 31.35
CA LYS A 163 -52.14 -17.83 30.81
C LYS A 163 -52.68 -19.25 31.05
N VAL A 164 -51.90 -20.28 30.71
CA VAL A 164 -52.27 -21.68 30.94
C VAL A 164 -52.52 -21.94 32.44
N LEU A 165 -51.66 -21.39 33.31
CA LEU A 165 -51.81 -21.51 34.75
C LEU A 165 -53.13 -20.86 35.22
N ALA A 166 -53.42 -19.63 34.79
CA ALA A 166 -54.66 -18.93 35.12
C ALA A 166 -55.91 -19.67 34.62
N ASP A 167 -55.90 -20.16 33.38
CA ASP A 167 -56.99 -20.97 32.81
C ASP A 167 -57.21 -22.26 33.63
N THR A 168 -56.13 -22.90 34.07
CA THR A 168 -56.18 -24.11 34.89
C THR A 168 -56.72 -23.82 36.30
N THR A 169 -56.24 -22.76 36.96
CA THR A 169 -56.77 -22.30 38.25
C THR A 169 -58.25 -21.98 38.15
N GLN A 170 -58.67 -21.26 37.11
CA GLN A 170 -60.08 -20.94 36.86
C GLN A 170 -60.93 -22.20 36.66
N MET A 171 -60.40 -23.23 35.99
CA MET A 171 -61.09 -24.51 35.82
C MET A 171 -61.31 -25.22 37.17
N TYR A 172 -60.30 -25.23 38.04
CA TYR A 172 -60.45 -25.78 39.40
C TYR A 172 -61.41 -24.96 40.27
N GLU A 173 -61.36 -23.63 40.20
CA GLU A 173 -62.31 -22.75 40.91
C GLU A 173 -63.76 -23.03 40.50
N LYS A 174 -64.02 -23.16 39.18
CA LYS A 174 -65.34 -23.55 38.67
C LYS A 174 -65.79 -24.91 39.22
N LYS A 175 -64.89 -25.89 39.22
CA LYS A 175 -65.19 -27.24 39.73
C LYS A 175 -65.48 -27.25 41.23
N ILE A 176 -64.74 -26.48 42.02
CA ILE A 176 -65.00 -26.31 43.45
C ILE A 176 -66.39 -25.68 43.66
N ALA A 177 -66.71 -24.60 42.94
CA ALA A 177 -68.02 -23.95 43.05
C ALA A 177 -69.18 -24.88 42.68
N GLU A 178 -69.00 -25.72 41.66
CA GLU A 178 -70.01 -26.71 41.26
C GLU A 178 -70.20 -27.81 42.31
N LEU A 179 -69.11 -28.32 42.89
CA LEU A 179 -69.17 -29.27 44.01
C LEU A 179 -69.80 -28.64 45.26
N MET A 180 -69.49 -27.37 45.57
CA MET A 180 -70.12 -26.64 46.67
C MET A 180 -71.63 -26.53 46.47
N LYS A 181 -72.09 -26.21 45.25
CA LYS A 181 -73.52 -26.15 44.92
C LYS A 181 -74.21 -27.51 45.06
N GLN A 182 -73.58 -28.58 44.61
CA GLN A 182 -74.10 -29.94 44.80
C GLN A 182 -74.23 -30.29 46.29
N LEU A 183 -73.21 -29.96 47.08
CA LEU A 183 -73.20 -30.19 48.53
C LEU A 183 -74.30 -29.40 49.24
N GLU A 184 -74.60 -28.19 48.80
CA GLU A 184 -75.67 -27.35 49.35
C GLU A 184 -77.07 -27.92 49.04
N VAL A 185 -77.27 -28.45 47.83
CA VAL A 185 -78.49 -29.18 47.46
C VAL A 185 -78.67 -30.45 48.31
N GLU A 186 -77.60 -31.22 48.50
CA GLU A 186 -77.65 -32.41 49.37
C GLU A 186 -77.84 -32.05 50.84
N ARG A 187 -77.23 -30.96 51.34
CA ARG A 187 -77.51 -30.44 52.69
C ARG A 187 -78.99 -30.08 52.85
N ALA A 188 -79.58 -29.35 51.90
CA ALA A 188 -81.01 -29.02 51.96
C ALA A 188 -81.92 -30.28 51.94
N LYS A 189 -81.54 -31.32 51.18
CA LYS A 189 -82.24 -32.62 51.20
C LYS A 189 -82.07 -33.35 52.54
N SER A 190 -80.86 -33.33 53.10
CA SER A 190 -80.56 -33.94 54.39
C SER A 190 -81.30 -33.23 55.51
N GLU A 191 -81.35 -31.90 55.50
CA GLU A 191 -82.08 -31.08 56.45
C GLU A 191 -83.58 -31.35 56.34
N SER A 192 -84.13 -31.47 55.13
CA SER A 192 -85.51 -31.93 54.92
C SER A 192 -85.75 -33.37 55.42
N ALA A 193 -84.80 -34.29 55.23
CA ALA A 193 -84.89 -35.66 55.73
C ALA A 193 -84.76 -35.73 57.27
N GLU A 194 -83.96 -34.85 57.86
CA GLU A 194 -83.78 -34.69 59.30
C GLU A 194 -85.04 -34.08 59.94
N GLU A 195 -85.64 -33.05 59.32
CA GLU A 195 -86.95 -32.51 59.70
C GLU A 195 -88.06 -33.57 59.63
N GLN A 196 -88.06 -34.43 58.60
CA GLN A 196 -88.99 -35.57 58.52
C GLN A 196 -88.72 -36.61 59.61
N LEU A 197 -87.46 -36.90 59.92
CA LEU A 197 -87.06 -37.81 61.01
C LEU A 197 -87.44 -37.26 62.39
N ASP A 198 -87.32 -35.96 62.62
CA ASP A 198 -87.71 -35.30 63.86
C ASP A 198 -89.23 -35.25 64.02
N ALA A 199 -89.98 -35.06 62.93
CA ALA A 199 -91.44 -35.23 62.94
C ALA A 199 -91.84 -36.68 63.27
N MET A 200 -91.13 -37.67 62.72
CA MET A 200 -91.37 -39.08 62.98
C MET A 200 -90.96 -39.49 64.42
N LYS A 201 -89.89 -38.91 64.98
CA LYS A 201 -89.54 -39.04 66.40
C LYS A 201 -90.58 -38.43 67.32
N LYS A 202 -91.11 -37.24 67.01
CA LYS A 202 -92.22 -36.64 67.78
C LYS A 202 -93.46 -37.53 67.80
N LEU A 203 -93.84 -38.11 66.66
CA LEU A 203 -94.94 -39.09 66.58
C LEU A 203 -94.63 -40.36 67.38
N SER A 204 -93.38 -40.84 67.36
CA SER A 204 -92.94 -41.99 68.15
C SER A 204 -92.95 -41.71 69.66
N ASP A 205 -92.57 -40.50 70.08
CA ASP A 205 -92.61 -40.05 71.47
C ASP A 205 -94.05 -39.81 71.96
N GLU A 206 -94.95 -39.34 71.07
CA GLU A 206 -96.40 -39.28 71.33
C GLU A 206 -97.02 -40.68 71.46
N HIS A 207 -96.60 -41.64 70.63
CA HIS A 207 -97.02 -43.04 70.73
C HIS A 207 -96.50 -43.70 72.02
N LYS A 208 -95.25 -43.41 72.43
CA LYS A 208 -94.69 -43.83 73.72
C LYS A 208 -95.44 -43.22 74.92
N LYS A 209 -95.86 -41.96 74.83
CA LYS A 209 -96.70 -41.30 75.85
C LYS A 209 -98.09 -41.95 75.96
N LEU A 210 -98.69 -42.37 74.84
CA LEU A 210 -99.96 -43.11 74.82
C LEU A 210 -99.85 -44.50 75.49
N ILE A 211 -98.71 -45.18 75.32
CA ILE A 211 -98.47 -46.49 75.95
C ILE A 211 -98.24 -46.38 77.48
N GLN A 212 -97.70 -45.26 77.96
CA GLN A 212 -97.52 -45.01 79.41
C GLN A 212 -98.83 -44.66 80.14
N ILE A 213 -99.88 -44.22 79.43
CA ILE A 213 -101.17 -43.80 80.00
C ILE A 213 -102.19 -44.97 80.08
N GLN A 214 -101.94 -46.09 79.42
CA GLN A 214 -102.86 -47.24 79.40
C GLN A 214 -102.70 -48.21 80.60
N PHE A 215 -101.74 -47.99 81.51
CA PHE A 215 -101.47 -48.91 82.65
C PHE A 215 -101.97 -48.42 84.02
N CYS A 216 -102.77 -47.35 84.11
CA CYS A 216 -103.20 -46.76 85.39
C CYS A 216 -104.66 -46.28 85.46
N LYS A 217 -105.62 -47.03 84.91
CA LYS A 217 -107.04 -46.99 85.31
C LYS A 217 -107.68 -48.36 85.06
N ASP A 218 -107.85 -49.14 86.13
CA ASP A 218 -109.06 -49.93 86.44
C ASP A 218 -108.76 -50.94 87.57
N TYR A 219 -108.69 -50.43 88.79
CA TYR A 219 -109.08 -51.16 90.00
C TYR A 219 -109.90 -50.19 90.85
N ALA A 220 -111.23 -50.32 90.83
CA ALA A 220 -112.14 -50.12 91.98
C ALA A 220 -113.61 -50.02 91.52
N ASN A 221 -114.39 -51.11 91.66
CA ASN A 221 -115.56 -51.15 92.55
C ASN A 221 -116.16 -52.58 92.66
N PRO A 222 -116.97 -52.89 93.69
CA PRO A 222 -116.87 -54.12 94.48
C PRO A 222 -118.17 -54.96 94.39
N ASP A 223 -118.20 -56.06 95.15
CA ASP A 223 -119.34 -56.97 95.42
C ASP A 223 -119.52 -58.18 94.49
N TYR A 224 -119.04 -59.34 94.96
CA TYR A 224 -119.57 -60.72 94.85
C TYR A 224 -118.43 -61.65 95.33
N ILE A 225 -118.29 -61.97 96.62
CA ILE A 225 -119.07 -62.93 97.43
C ILE A 225 -119.34 -64.25 96.70
N PHE A 226 -118.81 -65.31 97.31
CA PHE A 226 -119.20 -66.73 97.24
C PHE A 226 -118.68 -67.61 96.09
N LEU A 227 -117.70 -68.43 96.47
CA LEU A 227 -117.61 -69.88 96.25
C LEU A 227 -117.69 -70.42 94.81
N LEU A 228 -116.59 -71.03 94.36
CA LEU A 228 -116.48 -72.42 93.88
C LEU A 228 -114.99 -72.63 93.53
N LEU A 229 -114.19 -73.38 94.27
CA LEU A 229 -114.19 -74.85 94.38
C LEU A 229 -114.39 -75.56 93.03
N ILE A 230 -113.36 -76.32 92.66
CA ILE A 230 -113.28 -77.42 91.70
C ILE A 230 -112.87 -77.03 90.28
N ALA A 231 -111.73 -77.62 89.90
CA ALA A 231 -110.89 -77.35 88.74
C ALA A 231 -111.54 -77.65 87.38
N SER A 232 -111.19 -76.80 86.41
CA SER A 232 -110.90 -77.16 85.02
C SER A 232 -109.92 -76.14 84.46
#